data_AF-A0A7J4FVK5-F1
#
_entry.id   AF-A0A7J4FVK5-F1
#
_cell.length_a   1.000
_cell.length_b   1.000
_cell.length_c   1.000
_cell.angle_alpha   90.00
_cell.angle_beta   90.00
_cell.angle_gamma   90.00
#
_symmetry.space_group_name_H-M   'P 1'
#
loop_
_entity.id
_entity.type
_entity.pdbx_description
1 polymer ?
#
loop_
_entity_poly.entity_id
_entity_poly.type
_entity_poly.pdbx_seq_one_letter_code
_entity_poly.pdbx_strand_id
1 'polypeptide(L)' 'MKRIMKNLLHWGMNIKSIKIREIDSCTGIRIELHNANLVLIVGSKGYIMCSYLNMETADRLEDVACIVTGV' A
#
# COMPACT_ATOMS: atom_id res chain seq x y z
N MET A 1 2.58 16.03 -9.77
CA MET A 1 2.75 14.62 -9.36
C MET A 1 4.14 14.01 -9.68
N LYS A 2 4.77 14.28 -10.83
CA LYS A 2 6.12 13.74 -11.18
C LYS A 2 7.29 14.14 -10.24
N ARG A 3 7.08 15.11 -9.33
CA ARG A 3 8.13 15.66 -8.44
C ARG A 3 8.24 14.94 -7.08
N ILE A 4 7.20 14.22 -6.66
CA ILE A 4 7.21 13.48 -5.37
C ILE A 4 7.87 12.10 -5.54
N MET A 5 7.65 11.44 -6.69
CA MET A 5 8.16 10.08 -6.94
C MET A 5 9.68 9.99 -7.17
N LYS A 6 10.32 11.04 -7.73
CA LYS A 6 11.77 10.99 -8.02
C LYS A 6 12.68 11.19 -6.80
N ASN A 7 12.14 11.57 -5.64
CA ASN A 7 12.92 11.98 -4.47
C ASN A 7 12.71 11.12 -3.21
N LEU A 8 11.87 10.09 -3.26
CA LEU A 8 11.58 9.24 -2.09
C LEU A 8 12.79 8.40 -1.63
N LEU A 9 13.69 8.02 -2.55
CA LEU A 9 14.96 7.34 -2.21
C LEU A 9 16.04 8.30 -1.68
N HIS A 10 15.96 9.60 -2.00
CA HIS A 10 16.96 10.60 -1.59
C HIS A 10 16.69 11.16 -0.18
N TRP A 11 15.47 11.00 0.34
CA TRP A 11 15.01 11.50 1.65
C TRP A 11 15.12 10.49 2.79
N GLY A 12 16.05 9.53 2.71
CA GLY A 12 16.36 8.64 3.84
C GLY A 12 15.17 7.81 4.35
N MET A 13 14.12 7.62 3.55
CA MET A 13 13.07 6.67 3.87
C MET A 13 13.67 5.27 3.80
N ASN A 14 14.02 4.71 4.96
CA ASN A 14 14.29 3.30 5.11
C ASN A 14 12.94 2.58 4.98
N ILE A 15 12.49 2.33 3.74
CA ILE A 15 11.28 1.55 3.49
C ILE A 15 11.63 0.11 3.84
N LYS A 16 11.48 -0.22 5.12
CA LYS A 16 11.55 -1.59 5.60
C LYS A 16 10.22 -2.24 5.24
N SER A 17 10.10 -2.67 3.98
CA SER A 17 8.96 -3.48 3.55
C SER A 17 9.08 -4.83 4.24
N ILE A 18 8.27 -5.04 5.28
CA ILE A 18 8.20 -6.33 5.96
C ILE A 18 7.14 -7.15 5.22
N LYS A 19 7.57 -8.20 4.54
CA LYS A 19 6.65 -9.22 4.04
C LYS A 19 6.08 -9.94 5.25
N ILE A 20 4.80 -9.72 5.53
CA ILE A 20 4.18 -10.24 6.76
C ILE A 20 3.97 -11.76 6.64
N ARG A 21 3.44 -12.22 5.50
CA ARG A 21 3.14 -13.63 5.22
C ARG A 21 2.82 -13.81 3.73
N GLU A 22 3.16 -14.95 3.15
CA GLU A 22 2.49 -15.44 1.93
C GLU A 22 1.24 -16.19 2.36
N ILE A 23 0.09 -15.77 1.84
CA ILE A 23 -1.16 -16.54 1.92
C ILE A 23 -1.51 -16.87 0.48
N ASP A 24 -1.19 -18.09 0.07
CA ASP A 24 -1.29 -18.50 -1.34
C ASP A 24 -0.53 -17.51 -2.27
N SER A 25 -1.21 -16.94 -3.26
CA SER A 25 -0.66 -15.99 -4.25
C SER A 25 -0.68 -14.52 -3.79
N CYS A 26 -0.97 -14.26 -2.52
CA CYS A 26 -1.07 -12.91 -1.97
C CYS A 26 0.17 -12.49 -1.16
N THR A 27 0.55 -11.21 -1.27
CA THR A 27 1.66 -10.59 -0.52
C THR A 27 1.14 -9.51 0.42
N GLY A 28 1.37 -9.70 1.73
CA GLY A 28 1.14 -8.67 2.74
C GLY A 28 2.33 -7.72 2.86
N ILE A 29 2.09 -6.42 2.77
CA ILE A 29 3.08 -5.34 2.85
C ILE A 29 2.71 -4.42 4.01
N ARG A 30 3.67 -4.14 4.87
CA ARG A 30 3.61 -3.05 5.85
C ARG A 30 4.76 -2.08 5.62
N ILE A 31 4.44 -0.80 5.61
CA ILE A 31 5.40 0.31 5.55
C ILE A 31 5.14 1.18 6.77
N GLU A 32 6.17 1.35 7.59
CA GLU A 32 6.11 2.25 8.75
C GLU A 32 6.18 3.70 8.25
N LEU A 33 5.17 4.51 8.58
CA LEU A 33 5.20 5.96 8.41
C LEU A 33 5.36 6.63 9.77
N HIS A 34 5.51 7.96 9.78
CA HIS A 34 5.74 8.71 11.01
C HIS A 34 4.62 8.54 12.06
N ASN A 35 3.35 8.59 11.64
CA ASN A 35 2.19 8.61 12.54
C ASN A 35 1.32 7.34 12.47
N ALA A 36 1.52 6.50 11.46
CA ALA A 36 0.69 5.33 11.19
C ALA A 36 1.45 4.32 10.34
N ASN A 37 0.92 3.11 10.21
CA ASN A 37 1.43 2.13 9.24
C ASN A 37 0.60 2.17 7.97
N LEU A 38 1.26 2.15 6.81
CA LEU A 38 0.61 1.78 5.56
C LEU A 38 0.57 0.26 5.48
N VAL A 39 -0.62 -0.31 5.37
CA VAL A 39 -0.79 -1.77 5.33
C VAL A 39 -1.65 -2.12 4.13
N LEU A 40 -1.20 -3.11 3.35
CA LEU A 40 -1.96 -3.67 2.25
C LEU A 40 -1.65 -5.15 2.03
N ILE A 41 -2.59 -5.85 1.40
CA ILE A 41 -2.43 -7.20 0.86
C ILE A 41 -2.69 -7.09 -0.64
N VAL A 42 -1.73 -7.52 -1.44
CA VAL A 42 -1.84 -7.55 -2.91
C VAL A 42 -2.01 -8.99 -3.37
N GLY A 43 -3.03 -9.24 -4.17
CA GLY A 43 -3.25 -10.51 -4.89
C GLY A 43 -3.17 -10.30 -6.41
N SER A 44 -3.30 -11.40 -7.16
CA SER A 44 -3.16 -11.39 -8.63
C SER A 44 -4.19 -10.52 -9.38
N LYS A 45 -5.35 -10.25 -8.77
CA LYS A 45 -6.46 -9.50 -9.40
C LYS A 45 -6.74 -8.15 -8.76
N GLY A 46 -6.11 -7.82 -7.63
CA GLY A 46 -6.53 -6.68 -6.83
C GLY A 46 -5.82 -6.60 -5.48
N TYR A 47 -6.28 -5.68 -4.63
CA TYR A 47 -5.65 -5.43 -3.35
C TYR A 47 -6.64 -4.97 -2.28
N ILE A 48 -6.28 -5.27 -1.02
CA ILE A 48 -6.96 -4.74 0.17
C ILE A 48 -5.96 -3.80 0.84
N MET A 49 -6.39 -2.59 1.18
CA MET A 49 -5.51 -1.59 1.79
C MET A 49 -6.22 -0.89 2.94
N CYS A 50 -5.46 -0.39 3.91
CA CYS A 50 -6.01 0.41 5.00
C CYS A 50 -6.64 1.71 4.47
N SER A 51 -7.25 2.49 5.37
CA SER A 51 -7.95 3.76 5.07
C SER A 51 -7.12 4.84 4.37
N TYR A 52 -5.82 4.62 4.15
CA TYR A 52 -4.99 5.43 3.26
C TYR A 52 -5.33 5.25 1.76
N LEU A 53 -6.04 4.18 1.38
CA LEU A 53 -6.51 4.00 0.02
C LEU A 53 -7.56 5.05 -0.34
N ASN A 54 -7.39 5.67 -1.52
CA ASN A 54 -8.39 6.55 -2.11
C ASN A 54 -9.25 5.74 -3.12
N MET A 55 -10.52 5.50 -2.78
CA MET A 55 -11.42 4.71 -3.62
C MET A 55 -11.77 5.39 -4.95
N GLU A 56 -11.86 6.72 -5.01
CA GLU A 56 -12.11 7.44 -6.27
C GLU A 56 -10.96 7.20 -7.27
N THR A 57 -9.73 7.10 -6.77
CA THR A 57 -8.57 6.78 -7.59
C THR A 57 -8.60 5.32 -8.05
N ALA A 58 -8.92 4.38 -7.16
CA ALA A 58 -9.04 2.96 -7.50
C ALA A 58 -10.13 2.72 -8.56
N ASP A 59 -11.30 3.36 -8.40
CA ASP A 59 -12.42 3.27 -9.33
C ASP A 59 -12.05 3.82 -10.72
N ARG A 60 -11.41 4.99 -10.78
CA ARG A 60 -10.95 5.57 -12.06
C ARG A 60 -9.91 4.70 -12.77
N LEU A 61 -9.13 3.91 -12.03
CA LEU A 61 -8.14 3.00 -12.58
C LEU A 61 -8.71 1.60 -12.86
N GLU A 62 -10.01 1.39 -12.59
CA GLU A 62 -10.70 0.11 -12.73
C GLU A 62 -10.05 -1.01 -11.90
N ASP A 63 -9.47 -0.65 -10.75
CA ASP A 63 -8.85 -1.59 -9.82
C ASP A 63 -9.91 -2.41 -9.07
N VAL A 64 -9.64 -3.70 -8.86
CA VAL A 64 -10.35 -4.48 -7.83
C VAL A 64 -9.72 -4.16 -6.48
N ALA A 65 -10.31 -3.19 -5.77
CA ALA A 65 -9.78 -2.69 -4.51
C ALA A 65 -10.81 -2.70 -3.37
N CYS A 66 -10.34 -2.84 -2.13
CA CYS A 66 -11.16 -2.77 -0.93
C CYS A 66 -10.43 -1.99 0.18
N ILE A 67 -11.17 -1.13 0.89
CA ILE A 67 -10.70 -0.49 2.13
C ILE A 67 -11.02 -1.36 3.33
N VAL A 68 -10.04 -1.52 4.21
CA VAL A 68 -10.23 -2.00 5.59
C VAL A 68 -9.89 -0.92 6.61
N THR A 69 -10.60 -0.90 7.74
CA THR A 69 -10.42 0.09 8.81
C THR A 69 -10.21 -0.59 10.16
N GLY A 70 -9.45 0.04 11.06
CA GLY A 70 -9.19 -0.50 12.41
C GLY A 70 -8.11 -1.59 12.45
N VAL A 71 -7.16 -1.55 11.51
CA VAL A 71 -6.04 -2.50 11.35
C VAL A 71 -4.68 -1.88 11.66
#